data_AF-A0A2D6EYS1-F1
#
_entry.id   AF-A0A2D6EYS1-F1
#
_cell.length_a   1.000
_cell.length_b   1.000
_cell.length_c   1.000
_cell.angle_alpha   90.00
_cell.angle_beta   90.00
_cell.angle_gamma   90.00
#
_symmetry.space_group_name_H-M   'P 1'
#
loop_
_entity.id
_entity.type
_entity.pdbx_description
1 polymer ?
#
loop_
_entity_poly.entity_id
_entity_poly.type
_entity_poly.pdbx_seq_one_letter_code
_entity_poly.pdbx_strand_id
1 'polypeptide(L)'
;MKNMLIVIVALLVVGGFVIKTQSNLNLEAKDDRQEFAKQFGHWGKRLIENTKSATAYVVKMDWIPDTPRKDEAPKPPQNTTQTY
;
A
#
# COMPACT_ATOMS: atom_id res chain seq x y z
N MET A 1 0.10 -4.48 -20.73
CA MET A 1 -0.19 -3.07 -20.40
C MET A 1 -1.69 -2.76 -20.33
N LYS A 2 -2.50 -3.11 -21.35
CA LYS A 2 -3.97 -2.90 -21.36
C LYS A 2 -4.68 -3.44 -20.11
N ASN A 3 -4.35 -4.65 -19.66
CA ASN A 3 -4.99 -5.26 -18.49
C ASN A 3 -4.68 -4.51 -17.18
N MET A 4 -3.47 -3.95 -17.05
CA MET A 4 -3.08 -3.19 -15.87
C MET A 4 -3.80 -1.84 -15.80
N LEU A 5 -3.97 -1.17 -16.94
CA LEU A 5 -4.76 0.06 -17.01
C LEU A 5 -6.22 -0.19 -16.62
N ILE A 6 -6.81 -1.32 -17.03
CA ILE A 6 -8.18 -1.68 -16.64
C ILE A 6 -8.29 -1.84 -15.11
N VAL A 7 -7.32 -2.50 -14.48
CA VAL A 7 -7.30 -2.67 -13.01
C VAL A 7 -7.17 -1.31 -12.31
N ILE A 8 -6.30 -0.44 -12.80
CA ILE A 8 -6.11 0.91 -12.22
C ILE A 8 -7.41 1.72 -12.36
N VAL A 9 -8.03 1.71 -13.53
CA VAL A 9 -9.30 2.42 -13.76
C VAL A 9 -10.41 1.85 -12.88
N ALA A 10 -10.52 0.52 -12.77
CA ALA A 10 -11.50 -0.11 -11.88
C ALA A 10 -11.31 0.31 -10.42
N LEU A 11 -10.06 0.33 -9.93
CA LEU A 11 -9.74 0.81 -8.58
C LEU A 11 -10.16 2.27 -8.37
N LEU A 12 -9.89 3.15 -9.34
CA LEU A 12 -10.28 4.56 -9.27
C LEU A 12 -11.81 4.72 -9.26
N VAL A 13 -12.53 3.94 -10.07
CA VAL A 13 -14.01 3.97 -10.10
C VAL A 13 -14.58 3.51 -8.76
N VAL A 14 -14.06 2.42 -8.18
CA VAL A 14 -14.49 1.93 -6.86
C VAL A 14 -14.19 2.97 -5.78
N GLY A 15 -12.99 3.57 -5.78
CA GLY A 15 -12.65 4.64 -4.85
C GLY A 15 -13.60 5.83 -4.95
N GLY A 16 -13.96 6.23 -6.17
CA GLY A 16 -14.90 7.32 -6.41
C GLY A 16 -16.31 6.99 -5.96
N PHE A 17 -16.75 5.76 -6.20
CA PHE A 17 -18.04 5.27 -5.74
C PHE A 17 -18.13 5.29 -4.21
N VAL A 18 -17.11 4.80 -3.51
CA VAL A 18 -17.04 4.81 -2.04
C VAL A 18 -17.16 6.24 -1.51
N ILE A 19 -16.41 7.19 -2.06
CA ILE A 19 -16.45 8.59 -1.60
C ILE A 19 -17.82 9.21 -1.84
N LYS A 20 -18.42 9.00 -3.02
CA LYS A 20 -19.78 9.47 -3.32
C LYS A 20 -20.79 8.95 -2.30
N THR A 21 -20.74 7.65 -1.99
CA THR A 21 -21.68 7.00 -1.06
C THR A 21 -21.49 7.41 0.40
N GLN A 22 -20.25 7.54 0.88
CA GLN A 22 -19.99 7.93 2.27
C GLN A 22 -20.35 9.40 2.53
N SER A 23 -20.03 10.26 1.58
CA SER A 23 -20.23 11.71 1.73
C SER A 23 -21.61 12.18 1.23
N ASN A 24 -22.47 11.27 0.77
CA ASN A 24 -23.80 11.56 0.20
C ASN A 24 -23.79 12.69 -0.85
N LEU A 25 -22.71 12.77 -1.64
CA LEU A 25 -22.51 13.88 -2.57
C LEU A 25 -23.40 13.71 -3.81
N ASN A 26 -24.14 14.76 -4.14
CA ASN A 26 -24.87 14.85 -5.39
C ASN A 26 -23.98 15.45 -6.48
N LEU A 27 -23.41 14.61 -7.35
CA LEU A 27 -22.53 15.04 -8.43
C LEU A 27 -23.21 15.93 -9.50
N GLU A 28 -24.53 16.10 -9.45
CA GLU A 28 -25.25 17.06 -10.28
C GLU A 28 -25.09 18.50 -9.78
N ALA A 29 -24.92 18.69 -8.47
CA ALA A 29 -24.68 19.99 -7.85
C ALA A 29 -23.21 20.43 -8.03
N LYS A 30 -23.00 21.70 -8.34
CA LYS A 30 -21.67 22.24 -8.63
C LYS A 30 -20.75 22.23 -7.40
N ASP A 31 -21.29 22.52 -6.23
CA ASP A 31 -20.52 22.56 -4.97
C ASP A 31 -20.09 21.16 -4.54
N ASP A 32 -20.98 20.18 -4.65
CA ASP A 32 -20.71 18.78 -4.35
C ASP A 32 -19.67 18.16 -5.30
N ARG A 33 -19.60 18.60 -6.57
CA ARG A 33 -18.54 18.19 -7.49
C ARG A 33 -17.17 18.70 -7.04
N GLN A 34 -17.10 19.93 -6.53
CA GLN A 34 -15.86 20.51 -6.05
C GLN A 34 -15.40 19.79 -4.78
N GLU A 35 -16.34 19.48 -3.88
CA GLU A 35 -16.06 18.73 -2.67
C GLU A 35 -15.64 17.29 -2.98
N PHE A 36 -16.30 16.63 -3.93
CA PHE A 36 -15.91 15.32 -4.43
C PHE A 36 -14.46 15.33 -4.95
N ALA A 37 -14.09 16.30 -5.79
CA ALA A 37 -12.75 16.38 -6.36
C ALA A 37 -11.66 16.55 -5.28
N LYS A 38 -11.93 17.35 -4.24
CA LYS A 38 -11.02 17.50 -3.09
C LYS A 38 -10.87 16.19 -2.33
N GLN A 39 -11.98 15.54 -1.98
CA GLN A 39 -11.96 14.29 -1.22
C GLN A 39 -11.31 13.15 -2.02
N PHE A 40 -11.61 13.05 -3.32
CA PHE A 40 -11.04 12.06 -4.22
C PHE A 40 -9.53 12.25 -4.39
N GLY A 41 -9.06 13.50 -4.57
CA GLY A 41 -7.64 13.81 -4.63
C GLY A 41 -6.90 13.49 -3.33
N HIS A 42 -7.50 13.84 -2.18
CA HIS A 42 -6.93 13.55 -0.87
C HIS A 42 -6.85 12.04 -0.58
N TRP A 43 -7.89 11.30 -0.94
CA TRP A 43 -7.91 9.84 -0.88
C TRP A 43 -6.79 9.23 -1.73
N GLY A 44 -6.65 9.67 -2.99
CA GLY A 44 -5.58 9.18 -3.88
C GLY A 44 -4.18 9.45 -3.32
N LYS A 45 -3.96 10.64 -2.75
CA LYS A 45 -2.68 10.99 -2.10
C LYS A 45 -2.35 10.04 -0.93
N ARG A 46 -3.32 9.81 -0.03
CA ARG A 46 -3.16 8.85 1.08
C ARG A 46 -2.88 7.44 0.59
N LEU A 47 -3.51 7.02 -0.50
CA LEU A 47 -3.31 5.69 -1.08
C LEU A 47 -1.87 5.52 -1.60
N ILE A 48 -1.32 6.54 -2.25
CA ILE A 48 0.08 6.57 -2.69
C ILE A 48 1.03 6.55 -1.49
N GLU A 49 0.79 7.38 -0.47
CA GLU A 49 1.61 7.42 0.76
C GLU A 49 1.62 6.08 1.49
N ASN A 50 0.46 5.42 1.59
CA ASN A 50 0.32 4.10 2.18
C ASN A 50 1.06 3.04 1.36
N THR A 51 0.96 3.10 0.03
CA THR A 51 1.66 2.17 -0.86
C THR A 51 3.17 2.33 -0.73
N LYS A 52 3.69 3.56 -0.73
CA LYS A 52 5.13 3.83 -0.49
C LYS A 52 5.60 3.28 0.86
N SER A 53 4.79 3.43 1.91
CA SER A 53 5.12 2.91 3.24
C SER A 53 5.13 1.38 3.25
N ALA A 54 4.18 0.73 2.58
CA ALA A 54 4.15 -0.72 2.43
C ALA A 54 5.37 -1.24 1.64
N THR A 55 5.72 -0.61 0.52
CA THR A 55 6.93 -0.97 -0.24
C THR A 55 8.19 -0.75 0.58
N ALA A 56 8.29 0.36 1.33
CA ALA A 56 9.41 0.62 2.23
C ALA A 56 9.52 -0.43 3.35
N TYR A 57 8.39 -0.91 3.86
CA TYR A 57 8.35 -1.99 4.84
C TYR A 57 8.82 -3.32 4.24
N VAL A 58 8.33 -3.68 3.05
CA VAL A 58 8.77 -4.89 2.32
C VAL A 58 10.26 -4.83 2.00
N VAL A 59 10.76 -3.71 1.49
CA VAL A 59 12.19 -3.52 1.20
C VAL A 59 13.04 -3.63 2.48
N LYS A 60 12.57 -3.10 3.62
CA LYS A 60 13.25 -3.28 4.90
C LYS A 60 13.25 -4.72 5.38
N MET A 61 12.17 -5.47 5.17
CA MET A 61 12.10 -6.91 5.46
C MET A 61 13.07 -7.70 4.59
N ASP A 62 13.09 -7.47 3.28
CA ASP A 62 14.02 -8.11 2.34
C ASP A 62 15.49 -7.75 2.63
N TRP A 63 15.72 -6.56 3.22
CA TRP A 63 17.05 -6.10 3.61
C TRP A 63 17.53 -6.67 4.95
N ILE A 64 16.70 -7.35 5.75
CA ILE A 64 17.21 -8.03 6.96
C ILE A 64 18.10 -9.17 6.47
N PRO A 65 19.44 -9.08 6.61
CA PRO A 65 20.31 -10.11 6.07
C PRO A 65 20.19 -11.35 6.96
N ASP A 66 19.99 -12.52 6.36
CA ASP A 66 20.00 -13.83 7.04
C ASP A 66 21.36 -14.19 7.66
N THR A 67 22.39 -13.36 7.44
CA THR A 67 23.75 -13.61 7.87
C THR A 67 24.14 -12.72 9.05
N PRO A 68 24.78 -13.28 10.10
CA PRO A 68 25.27 -12.49 11.22
C PRO A 68 26.27 -11.44 10.74
N ARG A 69 26.16 -10.25 11.34
CA ARG A 69 27.02 -9.10 11.10
C ARG A 69 28.48 -9.47 11.42
N LYS A 70 29.45 -9.06 10.59
CA LYS A 70 30.87 -9.46 10.70
C LYS A 70 31.56 -9.06 12.02
N ASP A 71 30.91 -8.19 12.78
CA ASP A 71 31.26 -7.71 14.11
C ASP A 71 30.81 -8.63 15.27
N GLU A 72 29.97 -9.63 15.00
CA GLU A 72 29.66 -10.70 15.97
C GLU A 72 30.65 -11.87 15.77
N ALA A 73 31.37 -12.22 16.84
CA ALA A 73 32.16 -13.45 16.88
C ALA A 73 31.29 -14.66 16.50
N PRO A 74 31.83 -15.66 15.79
CA PRO A 74 31.05 -16.81 15.36
C PRO A 74 30.41 -17.49 16.58
N LYS A 75 29.08 -17.46 16.67
CA LYS A 75 28.35 -18.22 17.67
C LYS A 75 28.61 -19.71 17.42
N PRO A 76 28.88 -20.50 18.47
CA PRO A 76 29.15 -21.92 18.31
C PRO A 76 27.96 -22.60 17.60
N PRO A 77 28.21 -23.64 16.79
CA PRO A 77 27.17 -24.29 16.02
C PRO A 77 26.06 -24.78 16.95
N GLN A 78 24.84 -24.28 16.75
CA GLN A 78 23.65 -24.81 17.40
C GLN A 78 23.37 -26.17 16.77
N ASN A 79 23.74 -27.22 17.50
CA ASN A 79 23.58 -28.60 17.10
C ASN A 79 22.08 -28.90 16.96
N THR A 80 21.56 -28.88 15.73
CA THR A 80 20.21 -29.37 15.43
C THR A 80 20.28 -30.88 15.29
N THR A 81 20.21 -31.58 16.42
CA THR A 81 19.87 -33.00 16.42
C THR A 81 18.41 -33.12 16.00
N GLN A 82 18.18 -33.27 14.69
CA GLN A 82 16.91 -33.79 14.20
C GLN A 82 16.79 -35.23 14.70
N THR A 83 15.82 -35.45 15.58
CA THR A 83 15.31 -36.78 15.90
C THR A 83 13.95 -36.90 15.22
N TYR A 84 13.83 -37.95 14.41
CA TYR A 84 12.65 -38.39 13.67
C TYR A 84 11.52 -38.82 14.62
#